data_AF-A0A3C1VG15-F1
#
_entry.id   AF-A0A3C1VG15-F1
#
_cell.length_a   1.000
_cell.length_b   1.000
_cell.length_c   1.000
_cell.angle_alpha   90.00
_cell.angle_beta   90.00
_cell.angle_gamma   90.00
#
_symmetry.space_group_name_H-M   'P 1'
#
loop_
_entity.id
_entity.type
_entity.pdbx_description
1 polymer ?
#
loop_
_entity_poly.entity_id
_entity_poly.type
_entity_poly.pdbx_seq_one_letter_code
_entity_poly.pdbx_strand_id
1 'polypeptide(L)'
;MQVGVMAFKAGRRPALHRRFGLSVSGADALGFGKAALGKTFPAVFLLGNINNLHARYRSDDASQTWIRIDDNQHQFGNANVPTIIGDPRIYGRVYFTTGGRGVIYGEINGGPAFGKK
;
A
#
# COMPACT_ATOMS: atom_id res chain seq x y z
N MET A 1 -4.74 -21.19 -7.22
CA MET A 1 -4.26 -19.96 -6.56
C MET A 1 -4.22 -18.86 -7.61
N GLN A 2 -5.10 -17.87 -7.54
CA GLN A 2 -5.17 -16.81 -8.55
C GLN A 2 -4.35 -15.61 -8.08
N VAL A 3 -3.41 -15.16 -8.91
CA VAL A 3 -2.66 -13.93 -8.68
C VAL A 3 -3.33 -12.85 -9.54
N GLY A 4 -3.97 -11.88 -8.89
CA GLY A 4 -4.57 -10.72 -9.56
C GLY A 4 -3.58 -9.55 -9.63
N VAL A 5 -3.64 -8.77 -10.70
CA VAL A 5 -2.86 -7.54 -10.89
C VAL A 5 -3.74 -6.34 -10.57
N MET A 6 -3.31 -5.49 -9.65
CA MET A 6 -3.95 -4.19 -9.40
C MET A 6 -2.98 -3.05 -9.66
N ALA A 7 -3.45 -2.01 -10.35
CA ALA A 7 -2.69 -0.82 -10.66
C ALA A 7 -3.11 0.32 -9.69
N PHE A 8 -2.15 0.89 -8.95
CA PHE A 8 -2.39 1.91 -7.94
C PHE A 8 -2.07 3.31 -8.46
N LYS A 9 -2.87 4.31 -8.07
CA LYS A 9 -2.63 5.71 -8.44
C LYS A 9 -1.32 6.22 -7.82
N ALA A 10 -0.41 6.76 -8.63
CA ALA A 10 0.74 7.51 -8.12
C ALA A 10 0.23 8.75 -7.38
N GLY A 11 0.31 8.77 -6.05
CA GLY A 11 -0.20 9.88 -5.24
C GLY A 11 0.45 11.20 -5.63
N ARG A 12 -0.34 12.18 -6.07
CA ARG A 12 0.08 13.60 -6.09
C ARG A 12 0.06 14.11 -4.65
N ARG A 13 1.07 14.90 -4.29
CA ARG A 13 1.17 15.60 -2.99
C ARG A 13 -0.16 16.33 -2.71
N PRO A 14 -0.80 16.15 -1.54
CA PRO A 14 -1.90 17.03 -1.16
C PRO A 14 -1.31 18.42 -0.90
N ALA A 15 -1.90 19.43 -1.54
CA ALA A 15 -1.57 20.84 -1.28
C ALA A 15 -1.96 21.22 0.17
N LEU A 16 -1.23 22.19 0.73
CA LEU A 16 -1.29 22.62 2.12
C LEU A 16 -2.72 22.74 2.70
N HIS A 17 -3.04 21.88 3.66
CA HIS A 17 -4.00 22.19 4.73
C HIS A 17 -3.43 21.66 6.05
N ARG A 18 -3.65 22.42 7.13
CA ARG A 18 -3.09 22.27 8.49
C ARG A 18 -2.71 20.83 8.85
N ARG A 19 -1.45 20.63 9.26
CA ARG A 19 -0.88 19.36 9.74
C ARG A 19 -1.52 18.92 11.05
N PHE A 20 -2.74 18.39 11.00
CA PHE A 20 -3.08 17.26 11.85
C PHE A 20 -2.64 16.05 11.05
N GLY A 21 -1.50 15.44 11.45
CA GLY A 21 -1.04 14.20 10.83
C GLY A 21 -2.20 13.21 10.83
N LEU A 22 -2.44 12.54 9.70
CA LEU A 22 -3.48 11.53 9.60
C LEU A 22 -3.17 10.44 10.65
N SER A 23 -3.89 10.45 11.77
CA SER A 23 -3.61 9.55 12.88
C SER A 23 -4.04 8.13 12.49
N VAL A 24 -3.12 7.17 12.63
CA VAL A 24 -3.46 5.76 12.54
C VAL A 24 -4.25 5.39 13.80
N SER A 25 -5.51 5.00 13.65
CA SER A 25 -6.36 4.57 14.77
C SER A 25 -6.46 3.04 14.89
N GLY A 26 -5.96 2.29 13.91
CA GLY A 26 -5.89 0.83 13.95
C GLY A 26 -4.91 0.30 12.91
N ALA A 27 -4.24 -0.80 13.24
CA ALA A 27 -3.28 -1.47 12.36
C ALA A 27 -3.48 -2.99 12.46
N ASP A 28 -3.94 -3.59 11.36
CA ASP A 28 -4.20 -5.03 11.30
C ASP A 28 -2.99 -5.78 10.77
N ALA A 29 -2.27 -5.18 9.81
CA ALA A 29 -1.04 -5.72 9.26
C ALA A 29 -0.13 -4.60 8.75
N LEU A 30 1.18 -4.80 8.87
CA LEU A 30 2.20 -3.84 8.43
C LEU A 30 3.36 -4.58 7.77
N GLY A 31 3.95 -3.99 6.74
CA GLY A 31 5.12 -4.54 6.07
C GLY A 31 5.97 -3.47 5.39
N PHE A 32 7.21 -3.84 5.09
CA PHE A 32 8.17 -2.95 4.44
C PHE A 32 8.39 -3.34 2.98
N GLY A 33 8.78 -2.37 2.16
CA GLY A 33 9.22 -2.57 0.78
C GLY A 33 10.36 -1.63 0.41
N LYS A 34 10.76 -1.67 -0.87
CA LYS A 34 11.82 -0.79 -1.38
C LYS A 34 11.54 0.67 -1.06
N ALA A 35 12.55 1.40 -0.60
CA ALA A 35 12.45 2.84 -0.37
C ALA A 35 12.13 3.58 -1.68
N ALA A 36 11.41 4.70 -1.55
CA ALA A 36 11.19 5.62 -2.67
C ALA A 36 12.53 6.23 -3.14
N LEU A 37 12.56 6.71 -4.38
CA LEU A 37 13.75 7.39 -4.92
C LEU A 37 14.16 8.57 -4.03
N GLY A 38 15.42 8.61 -3.61
CA GLY A 38 15.96 9.64 -2.72
C GLY A 38 15.57 9.48 -1.24
N LYS A 39 14.94 8.37 -0.85
CA LYS A 39 14.65 8.01 0.54
C LYS A 39 15.55 6.87 1.01
N THR A 40 15.94 6.92 2.27
CA THR A 40 16.74 5.88 2.93
C THR A 40 15.91 4.93 3.77
N PHE A 41 14.75 5.38 4.26
CA PHE A 41 13.82 4.54 5.00
C PHE A 41 12.96 3.70 4.03
N PRO A 42 12.77 2.39 4.29
CA PRO A 42 11.89 1.53 3.50
C PRO A 42 10.48 2.11 3.36
N ALA A 43 9.82 1.88 2.22
CA ALA A 43 8.40 2.20 2.13
C ALA A 43 7.62 1.33 3.13
N VAL A 44 6.67 1.93 3.84
CA VAL A 44 5.82 1.23 4.81
C VAL A 44 4.46 1.00 4.19
N PHE A 45 3.95 -0.22 4.26
CA PHE A 45 2.62 -0.59 3.83
C PHE A 45 1.78 -1.00 5.05
N LEU A 46 0.53 -0.55 5.08
CA LEU A 46 -0.38 -0.76 6.20
C LEU A 46 -1.74 -1.23 5.68
N LEU A 47 -2.32 -2.25 6.31
CA LEU A 47 -3.76 -2.46 6.35
C LEU A 47 -4.27 -1.96 7.70
N GLY A 48 -5.18 -0.99 7.71
CA GLY A 48 -5.66 -0.43 8.97
C GLY A 48 -6.55 0.78 8.77
N ASN A 49 -6.75 1.54 9.86
CA ASN A 49 -7.62 2.69 9.92
C ASN A 49 -6.85 4.00 9.99
N ILE A 50 -7.12 4.89 9.03
CA ILE A 50 -6.63 6.26 9.03
C ILE A 50 -7.82 7.18 8.74
N ASN A 51 -8.11 8.13 9.62
CA ASN A 51 -9.28 9.02 9.53
C ASN A 51 -10.61 8.28 9.27
N ASN A 52 -10.87 7.24 10.07
CA ASN A 52 -12.09 6.40 10.00
C ASN A 52 -12.29 5.66 8.67
N LEU A 53 -11.26 5.56 7.84
CA LEU A 53 -11.28 4.74 6.65
C LEU A 53 -10.39 3.50 6.87
N HIS A 54 -11.00 2.32 6.77
CA HIS A 54 -10.27 1.05 6.71
C HIS A 54 -9.83 0.80 5.28
N ALA A 55 -8.53 0.78 5.03
CA ALA A 55 -7.97 0.62 3.69
C ALA A 55 -6.51 0.17 3.74
N ARG A 56 -5.92 -0.02 2.55
CA ARG A 56 -4.48 -0.22 2.39
C ARG A 56 -3.83 1.12 2.13
N TYR A 57 -2.71 1.35 2.79
CA TYR A 57 -1.94 2.58 2.71
C TYR A 57 -0.46 2.31 2.45
N ARG A 58 0.22 3.31 1.88
CA ARG A 58 1.69 3.39 1.79
C ARG A 58 2.20 4.69 2.42
N SER A 59 3.32 4.62 3.12
CA SER A 59 4.14 5.77 3.51
C SER A 59 5.53 5.66 2.89
N ASP A 60 6.06 6.80 2.43
CA ASP A 60 7.41 6.93 1.86
C ASP A 60 8.33 7.80 2.74
N ASP A 61 7.89 8.15 3.95
CA ASP A 61 8.52 9.12 4.83
C ASP A 61 8.56 8.67 6.30
N ALA A 62 8.73 7.35 6.51
CA ALA A 62 8.77 6.73 7.83
C ALA A 62 7.48 6.95 8.64
N SER A 63 6.34 6.69 8.01
CA SER A 63 5.01 6.75 8.62
C SER A 63 4.55 8.16 9.06
N GLN A 64 5.18 9.22 8.55
CA GLN A 64 4.76 10.60 8.81
C GLN A 64 3.53 10.97 7.98
N THR A 65 3.45 10.50 6.73
CA THR A 65 2.28 10.69 5.86
C THR A 65 1.89 9.38 5.19
N TRP A 66 0.60 9.27 4.85
CA TRP A 66 0.00 8.06 4.30
C TRP A 66 -0.79 8.38 3.02
N ILE A 67 -0.65 7.50 2.03
CA ILE A 67 -1.38 7.53 0.77
C ILE A 67 -2.22 6.25 0.70
N ARG A 68 -3.53 6.38 0.56
CA ARG A 68 -4.39 5.21 0.26
C ARG A 68 -3.99 4.65 -1.09
N ILE A 69 -3.71 3.35 -1.15
CA ILE A 69 -3.28 2.70 -2.39
C ILE A 69 -4.42 1.96 -3.08
N ASP A 70 -5.39 1.44 -2.35
CA ASP A 70 -6.57 0.80 -2.94
C ASP A 70 -7.70 1.79 -3.28
N ASP A 71 -8.76 1.29 -3.90
CA ASP A 71 -9.98 2.05 -4.20
C ASP A 71 -11.24 1.25 -3.84
N ASN A 72 -12.41 1.86 -3.95
CA ASN A 72 -13.67 1.24 -3.51
C ASN A 72 -14.07 0.00 -4.33
N GLN A 73 -13.55 -0.17 -5.56
CA GLN A 73 -13.82 -1.35 -6.39
C GLN A 73 -12.82 -2.48 -6.13
N HIS A 74 -11.69 -2.19 -5.49
CA HIS A 74 -10.59 -3.12 -5.31
C HIS A 74 -10.24 -3.34 -3.84
N GLN A 75 -11.24 -3.78 -3.06
CA GLN A 75 -11.10 -4.02 -1.61
C GLN A 75 -10.86 -5.50 -1.24
N PHE A 76 -11.22 -6.44 -2.12
CA PHE A 76 -10.92 -7.89 -2.06
C PHE A 76 -11.28 -8.68 -0.78
N GLY A 77 -11.86 -8.04 0.24
CA GLY A 77 -12.07 -8.63 1.57
C GLY A 77 -10.76 -8.88 2.33
N ASN A 78 -10.83 -8.98 3.65
CA ASN A 78 -9.68 -9.26 4.51
C ASN A 78 -9.62 -10.75 4.87
N ALA A 79 -8.41 -11.28 5.01
CA ALA A 79 -8.20 -12.61 5.60
C ALA A 79 -8.40 -12.54 7.12
N ASN A 80 -8.73 -13.67 7.75
CA ASN A 80 -8.82 -13.77 9.22
C ASN A 80 -7.50 -13.40 9.90
N VAL A 81 -6.38 -13.72 9.26
CA VAL A 81 -5.04 -13.29 9.66
C VAL A 81 -4.45 -12.51 8.48
N PRO A 82 -4.60 -11.17 8.45
CA PRO A 82 -4.14 -10.38 7.33
C PRO A 82 -2.61 -10.27 7.29
N THR A 83 -2.05 -10.22 6.09
CA THR A 83 -0.64 -9.93 5.83
C THR A 83 -0.54 -8.93 4.69
N ILE A 84 0.41 -7.99 4.79
CA ILE A 84 0.79 -7.05 3.76
C ILE A 84 2.30 -6.89 3.75
N ILE A 85 2.95 -7.01 2.59
CA ILE A 85 4.41 -6.90 2.48
C ILE A 85 4.82 -6.27 1.14
N GLY A 86 5.78 -5.35 1.17
CA GLY A 86 6.31 -4.72 -0.03
C GLY A 86 7.41 -5.54 -0.70
N ASP A 87 7.67 -5.32 -1.99
CA ASP A 87 8.84 -5.90 -2.66
C ASP A 87 10.11 -5.07 -2.32
N PRO A 88 11.19 -5.65 -1.78
CA PRO A 88 12.42 -4.93 -1.49
C PRO A 88 13.20 -4.50 -2.74
N ARG A 89 12.85 -5.00 -3.92
CA ARG A 89 13.54 -4.75 -5.21
C ARG A 89 12.78 -3.77 -6.10
N ILE A 90 11.45 -3.71 -6.00
CA ILE A 90 10.57 -2.91 -6.86
C ILE A 90 9.80 -1.90 -6.01
N TYR A 91 10.08 -0.61 -6.20
CA TYR A 91 9.40 0.45 -5.47
C TYR A 91 7.89 0.44 -5.76
N GLY A 92 7.10 0.48 -4.69
CA GLY A 92 5.65 0.59 -4.76
C GLY A 92 4.90 -0.73 -5.01
N ARG A 93 5.59 -1.85 -5.24
CA ARG A 93 4.95 -3.16 -5.31
C ARG A 93 4.65 -3.69 -3.91
N VAL A 94 3.45 -4.22 -3.72
CA VAL A 94 2.98 -4.81 -2.46
C VAL A 94 2.15 -6.06 -2.72
N TYR A 95 2.28 -7.04 -1.84
CA TYR A 95 1.54 -8.29 -1.82
C TYR A 95 0.68 -8.35 -0.55
N PHE A 96 -0.56 -8.81 -0.65
CA PHE A 96 -1.44 -8.94 0.51
C PHE A 96 -2.41 -10.11 0.39
N THR A 97 -2.74 -10.68 1.55
CA THR A 97 -3.74 -11.74 1.68
C THR A 97 -5.15 -11.17 1.58
N THR A 98 -6.07 -11.96 1.05
CA THR A 98 -7.47 -11.55 0.85
C THR A 98 -8.45 -12.51 1.53
N GLY A 99 -9.70 -12.10 1.66
CA GLY A 99 -10.80 -12.97 2.10
C GLY A 99 -11.21 -13.95 1.00
N GLY A 100 -10.40 -14.99 0.77
CA GLY A 100 -10.72 -16.11 -0.15
C GLY A 100 -10.32 -15.93 -1.62
N ARG A 101 -9.57 -14.89 -1.98
CA ARG A 101 -9.08 -14.64 -3.36
C ARG A 101 -7.58 -14.91 -3.53
N GLY A 102 -6.97 -15.58 -2.56
CA GLY A 102 -5.53 -15.83 -2.54
C GLY A 102 -4.70 -14.61 -2.16
N VAL A 103 -3.53 -14.48 -2.77
CA VAL A 103 -2.63 -13.33 -2.61
C VAL A 103 -2.75 -12.46 -3.84
N ILE A 104 -3.10 -11.20 -3.63
CA ILE A 104 -3.11 -10.18 -4.68
C ILE A 104 -1.85 -9.33 -4.52
N TYR A 105 -1.33 -8.87 -5.64
CA TYR A 105 -0.33 -7.81 -5.62
C TYR A 105 -0.87 -6.59 -6.34
N GLY A 106 -0.33 -5.43 -5.98
CA GLY A 106 -0.45 -4.27 -6.83
C GLY A 106 0.83 -3.47 -6.88
N GLU A 107 0.87 -2.54 -7.82
CA GLU A 107 2.02 -1.69 -8.09
C GLU A 107 1.60 -0.29 -8.52
N ILE A 108 2.51 0.67 -8.43
CA ILE A 108 2.24 2.05 -8.89
C ILE A 108 2.05 2.02 -10.41
N ASN A 109 1.03 2.72 -10.91
CA ASN A 109 0.81 2.91 -12.35
C ASN A 109 2.08 3.42 -13.03
N GLY A 110 2.60 2.67 -14.01
CA GLY A 110 3.87 2.96 -14.68
C GLY A 110 5.10 2.26 -14.06
N GLY A 111 4.91 1.41 -13.06
CA GLY A 111 5.94 0.51 -12.56
C GLY A 111 6.36 -0.55 -13.60
N PRO A 112 7.50 -1.25 -13.37
CA PRO A 112 7.97 -2.25 -14.31
C PRO A 112 6.96 -3.40 -14.41
N ALA A 113 6.24 -3.44 -15.54
CA ALA A 113 5.30 -4.48 -15.87
C ALA A 113 5.99 -5.84 -15.86
N PHE A 114 5.33 -6.85 -15.31
CA PHE A 114 5.80 -8.23 -15.43
C PHE A 114 5.79 -8.64 -16.92
N GLY A 115 6.96 -8.94 -17.48
CA GLY A 115 7.06 -9.60 -18.79
C GLY A 115 7.30 -8.72 -20.03
N LYS A 116 7.68 -7.44 -19.90
CA LYS A 116 8.29 -6.74 -21.05
C LYS A 116 9.78 -7.07 -21.13
N LYS A 117 10.13 -8.03 -22.01
CA LYS A 117 11.44 -8.07 -22.66
C LYS A 117 11.53 -6.95 -23.68
#